data_AF-A0A132AFD1-F1
#
_entry.id   AF-A0A132AFD1-F1
#
_cell.length_a   1.000
_cell.length_b   1.000
_cell.length_c   1.000
_cell.angle_alpha   90.00
_cell.angle_beta   90.00
_cell.angle_gamma   90.00
#
_symmetry.space_group_name_H-M   'P 1'
#
loop_
_entity.id
_entity.type
_entity.pdbx_description
1 polymer ?
#
loop_
_entity_poly.entity_id
_entity_poly.type
_entity_poly.pdbx_seq_one_letter_code
_entity_poly.pdbx_strand_id
1 'polypeptide(L)'
;MIVLPIFIGLKKLLQCDLFSLSDLEPVSSIDSYWLTKGHITNCLMYLDKGLSIEQLRDVIATRLLIKPEMARFKSRLIHKGLFRSAFWKHEPEMNNIDDHIIQDDPIECKKSLRKRLIDLMNQTLPMDKPLWQIRYSSANYCDQVILIVRVHQTLSQSGLISILTHYLCDTVPVCSAQKARFGGATLSINILRAIIVGPLTFFLWIMWAFTRRNHNYLTKSKEIKSIHWSTFDLPKIKHIKQVTRSTYNDVFMASIAGSIRSYLIANTNIINPPDLTISIPVDIKPHSPIDSDLIGVNYVLSIE
;
A
#
# COMPACT_ATOMS: atom_id res chain seq x y z
N MET A 1 45.73 14.44 -18.02
CA MET A 1 44.78 15.32 -18.74
C MET A 1 44.01 14.57 -19.86
N ILE A 2 43.69 13.27 -19.69
CA ILE A 2 43.06 12.43 -20.73
C ILE A 2 41.74 11.78 -20.23
N VAL A 3 41.48 11.80 -18.92
CA VAL A 3 40.29 11.15 -18.32
C VAL A 3 39.00 11.92 -18.58
N LEU A 4 39.05 13.25 -18.60
CA LEU A 4 37.89 14.11 -18.84
C LEU A 4 37.28 13.95 -20.25
N PRO A 5 38.05 13.93 -21.36
CA PRO A 5 37.48 13.70 -22.68
C PRO A 5 36.96 12.27 -22.89
N ILE A 6 37.54 11.26 -22.24
CA ILE A 6 37.02 9.88 -22.27
C ILE A 6 35.68 9.81 -21.53
N PHE A 7 35.53 10.49 -20.39
CA PHE A 7 34.28 10.52 -19.63
C PHE A 7 33.17 11.28 -20.38
N ILE A 8 33.51 12.38 -21.05
CA ILE A 8 32.59 13.13 -21.91
C ILE A 8 32.23 12.30 -23.16
N GLY A 9 33.20 11.57 -23.72
CA GLY A 9 33.00 10.65 -24.82
C GLY A 9 32.08 9.49 -24.47
N LEU A 10 32.27 8.85 -23.29
CA LEU A 10 31.40 7.79 -22.78
C LEU A 10 29.99 8.32 -22.47
N LYS A 11 29.88 9.52 -21.92
CA LYS A 11 28.59 10.18 -21.66
C LYS A 11 27.86 10.49 -22.96
N LYS A 12 28.56 10.95 -24.00
CA LYS A 12 28.00 11.15 -25.35
C LYS A 12 27.65 9.84 -26.04
N LEU A 13 28.46 8.79 -25.92
CA LEU A 13 28.17 7.47 -26.48
C LEU A 13 26.97 6.80 -25.80
N LEU A 14 26.84 6.93 -24.47
CA LEU A 14 25.65 6.50 -23.71
C LEU A 14 24.42 7.37 -23.99
N GLN A 15 24.60 8.60 -24.48
CA GLN A 15 23.51 9.48 -24.95
C GLN A 15 23.17 9.27 -26.43
N CYS A 16 23.96 8.52 -27.21
CA CYS A 16 23.74 8.38 -28.65
C CYS A 16 22.75 7.27 -29.07
N ASP A 17 22.22 6.47 -28.13
CA ASP A 17 21.01 5.64 -28.36
C ASP A 17 19.74 6.28 -27.77
N LEU A 18 19.80 7.55 -27.39
CA LEU A 18 18.70 8.31 -26.80
C LEU A 18 17.72 8.83 -27.87
N PHE A 19 17.41 8.02 -28.89
CA PHE A 19 16.38 8.31 -29.88
C PHE A 19 15.12 7.50 -29.55
N SER A 20 14.06 8.23 -29.16
CA SER A 20 12.73 7.77 -28.70
C SER A 20 12.66 7.22 -27.25
N LEU A 21 12.97 8.08 -26.28
CA LEU A 21 12.78 7.81 -24.85
C LEU A 21 11.74 8.74 -24.20
N SER A 22 10.87 9.40 -24.99
CA SER A 22 9.82 10.29 -24.46
C SER A 22 8.81 9.57 -23.58
N ASP A 23 8.59 8.26 -23.82
CA ASP A 23 7.50 7.51 -23.20
C ASP A 23 7.97 6.55 -22.10
N LEU A 24 9.26 6.60 -21.73
CA LEU A 24 9.89 5.68 -20.79
C LEU A 24 10.38 6.40 -19.54
N GLU A 25 9.70 6.15 -18.42
CA GLU A 25 10.06 6.69 -17.09
C GLU A 25 10.83 5.63 -16.29
N PRO A 26 12.02 5.93 -15.74
CA PRO A 26 12.75 4.98 -14.90
C PRO A 26 11.97 4.68 -13.61
N VAL A 27 11.99 3.43 -13.16
CA VAL A 27 11.33 3.03 -11.91
C VAL A 27 12.10 3.60 -10.71
N SER A 28 11.37 4.19 -9.75
CA SER A 28 11.97 4.74 -8.53
C SER A 28 12.56 3.64 -7.64
N SER A 29 13.51 3.98 -6.76
CA SER A 29 14.13 3.00 -5.84
C SER A 29 13.12 2.35 -4.90
N ILE A 30 12.12 3.12 -4.43
CA ILE A 30 11.04 2.60 -3.57
C ILE A 30 10.13 1.65 -4.36
N ASP A 31 9.81 1.98 -5.61
CA ASP A 31 8.98 1.11 -6.44
C ASP A 31 9.72 -0.19 -6.78
N SER A 32 11.04 -0.12 -7.03
CA SER A 32 11.89 -1.29 -7.26
C SER A 32 11.88 -2.25 -6.06
N TYR A 33 11.90 -1.73 -4.84
CA TYR A 33 11.74 -2.53 -3.62
C TYR A 33 10.40 -3.28 -3.61
N TRP A 34 9.30 -2.59 -3.91
CA TRP A 34 7.97 -3.19 -3.92
C TRP A 34 7.77 -4.20 -5.05
N LEU A 35 8.35 -3.97 -6.24
CA LEU A 35 8.37 -4.95 -7.34
C LEU A 35 9.07 -6.24 -6.94
N THR A 36 10.19 -6.11 -6.20
CA THR A 36 10.94 -7.29 -5.73
C THR A 36 10.13 -8.12 -4.74
N LYS A 37 9.26 -7.48 -3.94
CA LYS A 37 8.41 -8.16 -2.95
C LYS A 37 7.08 -8.65 -3.52
N GLY A 38 6.63 -8.13 -4.68
CA GLY A 38 5.37 -8.50 -5.31
C GLY A 38 4.14 -8.18 -4.46
N HIS A 39 4.20 -7.10 -3.67
CA HIS A 39 3.14 -6.78 -2.72
C HIS A 39 1.90 -6.23 -3.44
N ILE A 40 0.79 -6.97 -3.36
CA ILE A 40 -0.49 -6.60 -3.97
C ILE A 40 -1.46 -6.22 -2.87
N THR A 41 -1.96 -5.00 -2.95
CA THR A 41 -3.01 -4.51 -2.06
C THR A 41 -4.36 -4.93 -2.62
N ASN A 42 -5.15 -5.64 -1.80
CA ASN A 42 -6.50 -6.08 -2.15
C ASN A 42 -7.52 -5.26 -1.34
N CYS A 43 -8.51 -4.68 -2.01
CA CYS A 43 -9.65 -4.00 -1.39
C CYS A 43 -10.93 -4.72 -1.76
N LEU A 44 -11.70 -5.11 -0.74
CA LEU A 44 -13.02 -5.69 -0.87
C LEU A 44 -14.06 -4.59 -0.70
N MET A 45 -14.92 -4.40 -1.71
CA MET A 45 -16.02 -3.46 -1.67
C MET A 45 -17.36 -4.18 -1.88
N TYR A 46 -18.36 -3.75 -1.11
CA TYR A 46 -19.76 -4.13 -1.28
C TYR A 46 -20.48 -2.94 -1.90
N LEU A 47 -21.15 -3.18 -3.01
CA LEU A 47 -21.89 -2.18 -3.77
C LEU A 47 -23.32 -2.66 -3.99
N ASP A 48 -24.21 -1.72 -4.26
CA ASP A 48 -25.59 -2.03 -4.55
C ASP A 48 -25.73 -2.76 -5.89
N LYS A 49 -26.78 -3.59 -6.01
CA LYS A 49 -27.03 -4.48 -7.15
C LYS A 49 -27.07 -3.80 -8.53
N GLY A 50 -27.34 -2.49 -8.55
CA GLY A 50 -27.55 -1.74 -9.80
C GLY A 50 -26.31 -1.53 -10.67
N LEU A 51 -25.10 -1.84 -10.17
CA LEU A 51 -23.87 -1.62 -10.93
C LEU A 51 -23.63 -2.75 -11.94
N SER A 52 -23.77 -2.46 -13.23
CA SER A 52 -23.34 -3.37 -14.30
C SER A 52 -21.82 -3.30 -14.54
N ILE A 53 -21.26 -4.35 -15.13
CA ILE A 53 -19.83 -4.38 -15.48
C ILE A 53 -19.45 -3.33 -16.53
N GLU A 54 -20.36 -3.03 -17.46
CA GLU A 54 -20.17 -1.99 -18.47
C GLU A 54 -20.11 -0.61 -17.82
N GLN A 55 -21.05 -0.30 -16.92
CA GLN A 55 -20.99 0.94 -16.13
C GLN A 55 -19.71 1.04 -15.30
N LEU A 56 -19.24 -0.07 -14.71
CA LEU A 56 -17.98 -0.09 -13.98
C LEU A 56 -16.80 0.27 -14.90
N ARG A 57 -16.75 -0.28 -16.11
CA ARG A 57 -15.73 0.05 -17.11
C ARG A 57 -15.77 1.53 -17.47
N ASP A 58 -16.96 2.07 -17.73
CA ASP A 58 -17.14 3.47 -18.08
C ASP A 58 -16.71 4.41 -16.95
N VAL A 59 -17.06 4.09 -15.70
CA VAL A 59 -16.67 4.87 -14.51
C VAL A 59 -15.15 4.88 -14.35
N ILE A 60 -14.49 3.73 -14.46
CA ILE A 60 -13.03 3.64 -14.33
C ILE A 60 -12.33 4.37 -15.48
N ALA A 61 -12.80 4.17 -16.71
CA ALA A 61 -12.26 4.87 -17.88
C ALA A 61 -12.37 6.39 -17.72
N THR A 62 -13.55 6.88 -17.35
CA THR A 62 -13.85 8.31 -17.31
C THR A 62 -13.22 9.01 -16.11
N ARG A 63 -13.25 8.39 -14.92
CA ARG A 63 -12.83 9.06 -13.68
C ARG A 63 -11.37 8.84 -13.31
N LEU A 64 -10.83 7.66 -13.62
CA LEU A 64 -9.47 7.29 -13.26
C LEU A 64 -8.52 7.44 -14.45
N LEU A 65 -8.81 6.77 -15.57
CA LEU A 65 -7.86 6.65 -16.68
C LEU A 65 -7.69 7.94 -17.50
N ILE A 66 -8.66 8.85 -17.52
CA ILE A 66 -8.53 10.15 -18.21
C ILE A 66 -7.55 11.09 -17.47
N LYS A 67 -7.36 10.93 -16.16
CA LYS A 67 -6.59 11.87 -15.35
C LYS A 67 -5.09 11.71 -15.61
N PRO A 68 -4.35 12.79 -15.91
CA PRO A 68 -2.91 12.71 -16.17
C PRO A 68 -2.12 12.25 -14.93
N GLU A 69 -2.56 12.60 -13.73
CA GLU A 69 -2.01 12.13 -12.46
C GLU A 69 -2.06 10.59 -12.34
N MET A 70 -3.00 9.95 -13.04
CA MET A 70 -3.20 8.51 -13.06
C MET A 70 -2.59 7.84 -14.29
N ALA A 71 -1.68 8.52 -15.00
CA ALA A 71 -0.98 7.96 -16.16
C ALA A 71 -0.30 6.61 -15.86
N ARG A 72 0.13 6.37 -14.61
CA ARG A 72 0.69 5.07 -14.17
C ARG A 72 -0.27 3.89 -14.32
N PHE A 73 -1.59 4.11 -14.24
CA PHE A 73 -2.59 3.05 -14.46
C PHE A 73 -2.69 2.62 -15.93
N LYS A 74 -2.11 3.41 -16.84
CA LYS A 74 -1.93 3.09 -18.27
C LYS A 74 -0.49 2.70 -18.62
N SER A 75 0.37 2.54 -17.62
CA SER A 75 1.78 2.24 -17.84
C SER A 75 2.07 0.77 -17.56
N ARG A 76 2.84 0.15 -18.45
CA ARG A 76 3.36 -1.22 -18.25
C ARG A 76 4.82 -1.22 -17.85
N LEU A 77 5.24 -2.30 -17.22
CA LEU A 77 6.63 -2.48 -16.80
C LEU A 77 7.46 -3.10 -17.94
N ILE A 78 8.62 -2.52 -18.24
CA ILE A 78 9.58 -3.03 -19.22
C ILE A 78 10.95 -3.12 -18.58
N HIS A 79 11.66 -4.21 -18.85
CA HIS A 79 13.05 -4.35 -18.44
C HIS A 79 13.95 -4.11 -19.66
N LYS A 80 14.89 -3.18 -19.56
CA LYS A 80 15.84 -2.84 -20.63
C LYS A 80 17.29 -2.90 -20.16
N GLY A 81 18.19 -3.11 -21.12
CA GLY A 81 19.65 -3.14 -20.92
C GLY A 81 20.18 -4.44 -20.33
N LEU A 82 21.51 -4.58 -20.29
CA LEU A 82 22.20 -5.77 -19.77
C LEU A 82 21.86 -6.06 -18.31
N PHE A 83 21.65 -5.03 -17.50
CA PHE A 83 21.32 -5.15 -16.08
C PHE A 83 19.82 -5.31 -15.79
N ARG A 84 18.98 -5.47 -16.83
CA ARG A 84 17.51 -5.59 -16.73
C ARG A 84 16.89 -4.50 -15.83
N SER A 85 17.32 -3.26 -16.01
CA SER A 85 16.75 -2.12 -15.29
C SER A 85 15.28 -1.95 -15.69
N ALA A 86 14.42 -1.72 -14.70
CA ALA A 86 12.98 -1.57 -14.89
C ALA A 86 12.62 -0.12 -15.28
N PHE A 87 11.74 0.01 -16.28
CA PHE A 87 11.19 1.27 -16.79
C PHE A 87 9.68 1.14 -16.95
N TRP A 88 8.94 2.19 -16.64
CA TRP A 88 7.54 2.36 -16.99
C TRP A 88 7.44 2.82 -18.43
N LYS A 89 6.65 2.13 -19.24
CA LYS A 89 6.26 2.61 -20.57
C LYS A 89 4.80 3.04 -20.53
N HIS A 90 4.54 4.30 -20.87
CA HIS A 90 3.18 4.80 -20.98
C HIS A 90 2.50 4.28 -22.26
N GLU A 91 1.27 3.83 -22.15
CA GLU A 91 0.44 3.41 -23.28
C GLU A 91 -0.82 4.30 -23.34
N PRO A 92 -0.88 5.29 -24.26
CA PRO A 92 -1.93 6.30 -24.25
C PRO A 92 -3.32 5.71 -24.55
N GLU A 93 -3.38 4.72 -25.43
CA GLU A 93 -4.56 3.92 -25.75
C GLU A 93 -4.46 2.58 -25.03
N MET A 94 -5.19 2.43 -23.93
CA MET A 94 -5.38 1.14 -23.28
C MET A 94 -6.25 0.28 -24.19
N ASN A 95 -5.64 -0.59 -24.99
CA ASN A 95 -6.37 -1.40 -25.97
C ASN A 95 -7.38 -2.36 -25.31
N ASN A 96 -7.16 -2.81 -24.07
CA ASN A 96 -8.00 -3.84 -23.43
C ASN A 96 -8.31 -3.52 -21.95
N ILE A 97 -9.20 -2.56 -21.66
CA ILE A 97 -9.72 -2.38 -20.28
C ILE A 97 -10.42 -3.65 -19.75
N ASP A 98 -11.00 -4.44 -20.66
CA ASP A 98 -11.70 -5.69 -20.37
C ASP A 98 -10.80 -6.76 -19.73
N ASP A 99 -9.50 -6.75 -20.06
CA ASP A 99 -8.53 -7.67 -19.47
C ASP A 99 -8.27 -7.36 -17.98
N HIS A 100 -8.51 -6.12 -17.56
CA HIS A 100 -8.32 -5.68 -16.19
C HIS A 100 -9.59 -5.80 -15.35
N ILE A 101 -10.78 -5.66 -15.97
CA ILE A 101 -12.07 -5.77 -15.31
C ILE A 101 -12.70 -7.12 -15.64
N ILE A 102 -12.46 -8.10 -14.77
CA ILE A 102 -12.83 -9.50 -14.96
C ILE A 102 -14.15 -9.79 -14.24
N GLN A 103 -15.10 -10.37 -14.97
CA GLN A 103 -16.31 -10.93 -14.40
C GLN A 103 -16.03 -12.33 -13.87
N ASP A 104 -16.29 -12.52 -12.60
CA ASP A 104 -16.12 -13.76 -11.86
C ASP A 104 -17.48 -14.39 -11.51
N ASP A 105 -17.48 -15.70 -11.24
CA ASP A 105 -18.69 -16.43 -10.88
C ASP A 105 -19.40 -15.83 -9.66
N PRO A 106 -20.74 -15.89 -9.58
CA PRO A 106 -21.49 -15.42 -8.41
C PRO A 106 -21.01 -16.03 -7.09
N ILE A 107 -21.08 -15.25 -6.02
CA ILE A 107 -20.72 -15.67 -4.67
C ILE A 107 -21.98 -16.10 -3.92
N GLU A 108 -22.08 -17.38 -3.62
CA GLU A 108 -23.23 -17.96 -2.92
C GLU A 108 -23.18 -17.76 -1.40
N CYS A 109 -21.99 -17.67 -0.81
CA CYS A 109 -21.85 -17.56 0.64
C CYS A 109 -20.54 -16.87 1.07
N LYS A 110 -20.52 -16.38 2.31
CA LYS A 110 -19.33 -15.76 2.91
C LYS A 110 -18.11 -16.70 2.99
N LYS A 111 -18.33 -18.02 3.08
CA LYS A 111 -17.24 -19.02 3.05
C LYS A 111 -16.60 -19.11 1.66
N SER A 112 -17.40 -19.08 0.60
CA SER A 112 -16.93 -19.03 -0.79
C SER A 112 -16.16 -17.73 -1.06
N LEU A 113 -16.67 -16.59 -0.58
CA LEU A 113 -15.94 -15.32 -0.63
C LEU A 113 -14.56 -15.40 0.03
N ARG A 114 -14.49 -15.94 1.25
CA ARG A 114 -13.21 -16.11 1.96
C ARG A 114 -12.23 -16.97 1.18
N LYS A 115 -12.68 -18.11 0.64
CA LYS A 115 -11.85 -18.99 -0.16
C LYS A 115 -11.31 -18.25 -1.38
N ARG A 116 -12.18 -17.56 -2.12
CA ARG A 116 -11.80 -16.77 -3.29
C ARG A 116 -10.81 -15.65 -2.96
N LEU A 117 -11.00 -14.93 -1.85
CA LEU A 117 -10.04 -13.92 -1.40
C LEU A 117 -8.66 -14.53 -1.09
N ILE A 118 -8.61 -15.68 -0.42
CA ILE A 118 -7.36 -16.40 -0.14
C ILE A 118 -6.67 -16.83 -1.44
N ASP A 119 -7.44 -17.38 -2.38
CA ASP A 119 -6.93 -17.79 -3.69
C ASP A 119 -6.35 -16.58 -4.45
N LEU A 120 -7.04 -15.44 -4.46
CA LEU A 120 -6.57 -14.20 -5.07
C LEU A 120 -5.34 -13.60 -4.37
N MET A 121 -5.24 -13.71 -3.04
CA MET A 121 -4.05 -13.27 -2.30
C MET A 121 -2.81 -14.14 -2.56
N ASN A 122 -2.98 -15.32 -3.15
CA ASN A 122 -1.90 -16.23 -3.55
C ASN A 122 -1.53 -16.08 -5.04
N GLN A 123 -2.33 -15.37 -5.83
CA GLN A 123 -2.04 -15.11 -7.23
C GLN A 123 -1.24 -13.82 -7.40
N THR A 124 -0.25 -13.83 -8.27
CA THR A 124 0.46 -12.61 -8.71
C THR A 124 -0.35 -11.88 -9.79
N LEU A 125 0.00 -10.62 -10.05
CA LEU A 125 -0.55 -9.87 -11.19
C LEU A 125 0.30 -10.12 -12.45
N PRO A 126 -0.31 -10.11 -13.64
CA PRO A 126 0.41 -10.21 -14.90
C PRO A 126 1.36 -9.02 -15.06
N MET A 127 2.65 -9.28 -15.27
CA MET A 127 3.70 -8.25 -15.34
C MET A 127 3.82 -7.61 -16.73
N ASP A 128 3.19 -8.21 -17.73
CA ASP A 128 3.09 -7.75 -19.11
C ASP A 128 2.06 -6.63 -19.30
N LYS A 129 1.17 -6.44 -18.32
CA LYS A 129 0.07 -5.45 -18.34
C LYS A 129 0.24 -4.43 -17.20
N PRO A 130 -0.50 -3.31 -17.22
CA PRO A 130 -0.61 -2.45 -16.06
C PRO A 130 -0.97 -3.24 -14.79
N LEU A 131 -0.26 -2.97 -13.69
CA LEU A 131 -0.28 -3.81 -12.49
C LEU A 131 -1.50 -3.59 -11.58
N TRP A 132 -2.70 -3.66 -12.16
CA TRP A 132 -3.97 -3.58 -11.44
C TRP A 132 -5.02 -4.48 -12.08
N GLN A 133 -6.00 -4.89 -11.29
CA GLN A 133 -7.10 -5.74 -11.72
C GLN A 133 -8.32 -5.49 -10.83
N ILE A 134 -9.51 -5.46 -11.40
CA ILE A 134 -10.77 -5.38 -10.67
C ILE A 134 -11.56 -6.64 -11.00
N ARG A 135 -11.94 -7.39 -9.96
CA ARG A 135 -12.79 -8.57 -10.10
C ARG A 135 -14.20 -8.21 -9.65
N TYR A 136 -15.14 -8.41 -10.56
CA TYR A 136 -16.55 -8.16 -10.37
C TYR A 136 -17.27 -9.48 -10.10
N SER A 137 -18.06 -9.58 -9.05
CA SER A 137 -18.91 -10.74 -8.78
C SER A 137 -20.25 -10.31 -8.19
N SER A 138 -21.34 -10.91 -8.62
CA SER A 138 -22.63 -10.78 -7.92
C SER A 138 -22.63 -11.63 -6.65
N ALA A 139 -23.27 -11.15 -5.59
CA ALA A 139 -23.37 -11.86 -4.32
C ALA A 139 -24.83 -12.23 -4.02
N ASN A 140 -25.18 -13.49 -4.27
CA ASN A 140 -26.56 -13.97 -4.14
C ASN A 140 -27.05 -13.96 -2.68
N TYR A 141 -26.14 -14.04 -1.70
CA TYR A 141 -26.51 -14.10 -0.28
C TYR A 141 -26.86 -12.75 0.35
N CYS A 142 -26.48 -11.64 -0.28
CA CYS A 142 -26.74 -10.30 0.26
C CYS A 142 -27.33 -9.34 -0.78
N ASP A 143 -27.71 -9.85 -1.96
CA ASP A 143 -28.28 -9.10 -3.08
C ASP A 143 -27.46 -7.85 -3.46
N GLN A 144 -26.13 -7.98 -3.41
CA GLN A 144 -25.16 -6.90 -3.66
C GLN A 144 -24.13 -7.32 -4.70
N VAL A 145 -23.42 -6.34 -5.25
CA VAL A 145 -22.23 -6.57 -6.07
C VAL A 145 -21.00 -6.51 -5.17
N ILE A 146 -20.10 -7.48 -5.36
CA ILE A 146 -18.79 -7.50 -4.69
C ILE A 146 -17.73 -7.15 -5.72
N LEU A 147 -16.94 -6.12 -5.40
CA LEU A 147 -15.72 -5.80 -6.15
C LEU A 147 -14.50 -6.16 -5.32
N ILE A 148 -13.55 -6.85 -5.94
CA ILE A 148 -12.22 -7.10 -5.39
C ILE A 148 -11.23 -6.34 -6.24
N VAL A 149 -10.79 -5.19 -5.75
CA VAL A 149 -9.80 -4.34 -6.42
C VAL A 149 -8.41 -4.76 -5.96
N ARG A 150 -7.56 -5.11 -6.92
CA ARG A 150 -6.20 -5.60 -6.71
C ARG A 150 -5.25 -4.61 -7.39
N VAL A 151 -4.37 -3.99 -6.62
CA VAL A 151 -3.42 -3.00 -7.14
C VAL A 151 -2.05 -3.29 -6.58
N HIS A 152 -1.04 -3.34 -7.47
CA HIS A 152 0.33 -3.48 -7.03
C HIS A 152 0.79 -2.20 -6.31
N GLN A 153 1.53 -2.36 -5.20
CA GLN A 153 1.87 -1.24 -4.31
C GLN A 153 2.63 -0.10 -5.00
N THR A 154 3.33 -0.39 -6.11
CA THR A 154 4.02 0.62 -6.92
C THR A 154 3.11 1.57 -7.67
N LEU A 155 1.89 1.15 -8.03
CA LEU A 155 0.93 2.03 -8.69
C LEU A 155 0.25 2.96 -7.67
N SER A 156 0.06 2.45 -6.46
CA SER A 156 -0.70 3.10 -5.39
C SER A 156 0.24 3.55 -4.28
N GLN A 157 1.11 4.51 -4.60
CA GLN A 157 2.08 5.02 -3.62
C GLN A 157 1.38 5.69 -2.42
N SER A 158 0.32 6.48 -2.66
CA SER A 158 -0.54 7.15 -1.66
C SER A 158 -1.58 6.24 -0.99
N GLY A 159 -1.57 4.93 -1.30
CA GLY A 159 -2.53 3.96 -0.79
C GLY A 159 -3.85 3.92 -1.57
N LEU A 160 -4.40 2.71 -1.73
CA LEU A 160 -5.57 2.44 -2.59
C LEU A 160 -6.80 3.24 -2.16
N ILE A 161 -6.93 3.48 -0.85
CA ILE A 161 -8.01 4.26 -0.27
C ILE A 161 -8.01 5.69 -0.82
N SER A 162 -6.85 6.33 -0.95
CA SER A 162 -6.77 7.69 -1.49
C SER A 162 -7.28 7.75 -2.93
N ILE A 163 -6.95 6.74 -3.73
CA ILE A 163 -7.41 6.62 -5.12
C ILE A 163 -8.93 6.45 -5.15
N LEU A 164 -9.47 5.55 -4.33
CA LEU A 164 -10.92 5.33 -4.25
C LEU A 164 -11.65 6.61 -3.80
N THR A 165 -11.18 7.30 -2.77
CA THR A 165 -11.89 8.46 -2.20
C THR A 165 -11.76 9.74 -3.02
N HIS A 166 -10.63 9.95 -3.71
CA HIS A 166 -10.44 11.18 -4.50
C HIS A 166 -10.98 11.07 -5.93
N TYR A 167 -10.96 9.85 -6.51
CA TYR A 167 -11.26 9.68 -7.93
C TYR A 167 -12.56 8.94 -8.21
N LEU A 168 -12.95 7.99 -7.35
CA LEU A 168 -14.19 7.23 -7.57
C LEU A 168 -15.38 7.80 -6.80
N CYS A 169 -15.17 8.40 -5.63
CA CYS A 169 -16.24 9.05 -4.87
C CYS A 169 -16.58 10.44 -5.42
N ASP A 170 -17.87 10.79 -5.44
CA ASP A 170 -18.34 12.13 -5.84
C ASP A 170 -17.96 13.21 -4.82
N THR A 171 -17.94 12.84 -3.54
CA THR A 171 -17.55 13.71 -2.45
C THR A 171 -16.14 13.35 -2.01
N VAL A 172 -15.19 14.24 -2.26
CA VAL A 172 -13.86 14.13 -1.66
C VAL A 172 -14.02 14.47 -0.17
N PRO A 173 -13.77 13.54 0.76
CA PRO A 173 -13.81 13.87 2.18
C PRO A 173 -12.75 14.94 2.44
N VAL A 174 -13.15 16.06 3.06
CA VAL A 174 -12.20 17.08 3.50
C VAL A 174 -11.33 16.45 4.58
N CYS A 175 -10.16 15.96 4.19
CA CYS A 175 -9.18 15.46 5.14
C CYS A 175 -8.65 16.67 5.90
N SER A 176 -8.88 16.74 7.21
CA SER A 176 -8.35 17.82 8.02
C SER A 176 -6.84 17.82 7.88
N ALA A 177 -6.26 18.88 7.32
CA ALA A 177 -4.82 19.03 7.23
C ALA A 177 -4.23 18.81 8.64
N GLN A 178 -3.49 17.71 8.81
CA GLN A 178 -2.75 17.53 10.05
C GLN A 178 -1.70 18.63 10.08
N LYS A 179 -1.85 19.58 10.99
CA LYS A 179 -0.84 20.62 11.21
C LYS A 179 0.46 19.90 11.56
N ALA A 180 1.48 20.02 10.72
CA ALA A 180 2.81 19.52 11.04
C ALA A 180 3.20 20.09 12.41
N ARG A 181 3.32 19.22 13.42
CA ARG A 181 3.65 19.62 14.80
C ARG A 181 5.15 19.86 14.99
N PHE A 182 5.94 19.76 13.92
CA PHE A 182 7.38 19.95 13.97
C PHE A 182 7.72 21.44 13.82
N GLY A 183 8.01 22.10 14.93
CA GLY A 183 8.56 23.47 14.92
C GLY A 183 10.01 23.48 14.43
N GLY A 184 10.42 24.48 13.66
CA GLY A 184 11.76 24.53 13.04
C GLY A 184 12.95 24.39 14.01
N ALA A 185 12.79 24.80 15.28
CA ALA A 185 13.80 24.61 16.33
C ALA A 185 13.97 23.14 16.79
N THR A 186 12.96 22.29 16.58
CA THR A 186 13.01 20.86 16.95
C THR A 186 13.96 20.08 16.04
N LEU A 187 14.19 20.52 14.80
CA LEU A 187 15.11 19.87 13.86
C LEU A 187 16.55 19.87 14.40
N SER A 188 17.06 21.04 14.80
CA SER A 188 18.43 21.19 15.32
C SER A 188 18.64 20.39 16.61
N ILE A 189 17.64 20.39 17.50
CA ILE A 189 17.66 19.60 18.74
C ILE A 189 17.64 18.10 18.42
N ASN A 190 16.84 17.68 17.44
CA ASN A 190 16.76 16.28 17.02
C ASN A 190 18.03 15.80 16.33
N ILE A 191 18.71 16.64 15.54
CA ILE A 191 20.00 16.32 14.93
C ILE A 191 21.07 16.15 16.01
N LEU A 192 21.17 17.08 16.96
CA LEU A 192 22.10 16.97 18.08
C LEU A 192 21.83 15.72 18.92
N ARG A 193 20.55 15.46 19.21
CA ARG A 193 20.13 14.25 19.91
C ARG A 193 20.47 13.00 19.11
N ALA A 194 20.33 13.00 17.78
CA ALA A 194 20.68 11.87 16.93
C ALA A 194 22.19 11.59 16.89
N ILE A 195 23.04 12.62 16.97
CA ILE A 195 24.51 12.42 17.03
C ILE A 195 24.94 11.73 18.32
N ILE A 196 24.25 11.97 19.44
CA ILE A 196 24.57 11.37 20.74
C ILE A 196 23.86 10.02 20.92
N VAL A 197 22.55 10.00 20.66
CA VAL A 197 21.69 8.83 20.86
C VAL A 197 21.87 7.81 19.74
N GLY A 198 22.23 8.21 18.52
CA GLY A 198 22.45 7.30 17.39
C GLY A 198 23.55 6.28 17.64
N PRO A 199 24.79 6.70 17.96
CA PRO A 199 25.87 5.77 18.31
C PRO A 199 25.54 4.93 19.54
N LEU A 200 24.95 5.55 20.58
CA LEU A 200 24.57 4.82 21.81
C LEU A 200 23.52 3.73 21.53
N THR A 201 22.48 4.06 20.77
CA THR A 201 21.44 3.10 20.39
C THR A 201 21.97 2.04 19.44
N PHE A 202 22.88 2.38 18.52
CA PHE A 202 23.57 1.40 17.67
C PHE A 202 24.41 0.41 18.48
N PHE A 203 25.20 0.90 19.44
CA PHE A 203 25.98 0.04 20.34
C PHE A 203 25.08 -0.82 21.23
N LEU A 204 24.05 -0.23 21.83
CA LEU A 204 23.06 -0.98 22.61
C LEU A 204 22.34 -2.01 21.75
N TRP A 205 21.99 -1.68 20.51
CA TRP A 205 21.34 -2.59 19.57
C TRP A 205 22.25 -3.75 19.18
N ILE A 206 23.54 -3.49 18.93
CA ILE A 206 24.54 -4.55 18.72
C ILE A 206 24.60 -5.46 19.95
N MET A 207 24.74 -4.89 21.15
CA MET A 207 24.78 -5.67 22.39
C MET A 207 23.49 -6.49 22.60
N TRP A 208 22.32 -5.90 22.33
CA TRP A 208 21.03 -6.57 22.49
C TRP A 208 20.76 -7.61 21.41
N ALA A 209 21.21 -7.39 20.17
CA ALA A 209 21.13 -8.33 19.07
C ALA A 209 21.86 -9.65 19.37
N PHE A 210 22.97 -9.57 20.12
CA PHE A 210 23.70 -10.76 20.58
C PHE A 210 23.15 -11.36 21.88
N THR A 211 22.41 -10.59 22.68
CA THR A 211 22.00 -11.00 24.05
C THR A 211 20.54 -11.47 24.15
N ARG A 212 19.61 -10.97 23.32
CA ARG A 212 18.20 -11.38 23.35
C ARG A 212 17.59 -11.43 21.95
N ARG A 213 17.62 -12.60 21.32
CA ARG A 213 16.60 -12.93 20.32
C ARG A 213 15.31 -13.26 21.07
N ASN A 214 14.46 -12.26 21.25
CA ASN A 214 13.10 -12.49 21.72
C ASN A 214 12.47 -13.54 20.81
N HIS A 215 11.92 -14.59 21.40
CA HIS A 215 11.22 -15.61 20.66
C HIS A 215 10.00 -14.94 20.02
N ASN A 216 9.93 -14.93 18.69
CA ASN A 216 8.73 -14.51 18.00
C ASN A 216 7.64 -15.55 18.27
N TYR A 217 6.74 -15.26 19.21
CA TYR A 217 5.64 -16.15 19.58
C TYR A 217 4.68 -16.43 18.41
N LEU A 218 4.75 -15.61 17.36
CA LEU A 218 3.91 -15.67 16.17
C LEU A 218 4.57 -16.36 14.96
N THR A 219 5.85 -16.77 15.01
CA THR A 219 6.57 -17.27 13.82
C THR A 219 6.43 -18.75 13.48
N LYS A 220 5.61 -19.54 14.20
CA LYS A 220 5.29 -20.91 13.75
C LYS A 220 4.22 -20.89 12.66
N SER A 221 4.48 -20.20 11.55
CA SER A 221 3.52 -20.10 10.44
C SER A 221 3.79 -21.20 9.42
N LYS A 222 2.89 -22.20 9.36
CA LYS A 222 2.64 -22.90 8.09
C LYS A 222 2.12 -21.85 7.10
N GLU A 223 2.46 -21.95 5.81
CA GLU A 223 2.07 -21.02 4.72
C GLU A 223 0.54 -20.93 4.45
N ILE A 224 -0.30 -21.23 5.43
CA ILE A 224 -1.75 -21.14 5.31
C ILE A 224 -2.14 -19.71 5.67
N LYS A 225 -2.38 -18.89 4.64
CA LYS A 225 -3.03 -17.59 4.81
C LYS A 225 -4.48 -17.82 5.25
N SER A 226 -4.89 -17.16 6.33
CA SER A 226 -6.27 -17.12 6.77
C SER A 226 -6.76 -15.67 6.81
N ILE A 227 -8.02 -15.45 6.45
CA ILE A 227 -8.62 -14.11 6.42
C ILE A 227 -9.83 -14.12 7.33
N HIS A 228 -9.78 -13.26 8.34
CA HIS A 228 -10.85 -13.05 9.31
C HIS A 228 -11.18 -11.57 9.38
N TRP A 229 -12.47 -11.24 9.40
CA TRP A 229 -12.95 -9.88 9.59
C TRP A 229 -14.17 -9.90 10.51
N SER A 230 -14.24 -8.87 11.35
CA SER A 230 -15.34 -8.61 12.27
C SER A 230 -16.01 -7.29 11.93
N THR A 231 -17.30 -7.20 12.20
CA THR A 231 -18.07 -5.97 12.10
C THR A 231 -18.09 -5.28 13.45
N PHE A 232 -17.96 -3.95 13.45
CA PHE A 232 -18.03 -3.15 14.67
C PHE A 232 -19.16 -2.14 14.57
N ASP A 233 -19.83 -1.91 15.70
CA ASP A 233 -20.85 -0.87 15.83
C ASP A 233 -20.19 0.49 16.11
N LEU A 234 -20.32 1.42 15.16
CA LEU A 234 -19.66 2.72 15.22
C LEU A 234 -20.15 3.59 16.41
N PRO A 235 -21.45 3.68 16.71
CA PRO A 235 -21.96 4.29 17.94
C PRO A 235 -21.26 3.79 19.21
N LYS A 236 -21.12 2.47 19.37
CA LYS A 236 -20.41 1.88 20.51
C LYS A 236 -18.95 2.31 20.58
N ILE A 237 -18.23 2.28 19.45
CA ILE A 237 -16.83 2.74 19.41
C ILE A 237 -16.73 4.22 19.75
N LYS A 238 -17.63 5.05 19.20
CA LYS A 238 -17.68 6.49 19.47
C LYS A 238 -17.91 6.78 20.95
N HIS A 239 -18.78 6.00 21.61
CA HIS A 239 -19.00 6.12 23.05
C HIS A 239 -17.73 5.79 23.85
N ILE A 240 -17.07 4.67 23.55
CA ILE A 240 -15.80 4.29 24.20
C ILE A 240 -14.77 5.40 24.03
N LYS A 241 -14.54 5.85 22.79
CA LYS A 241 -13.64 6.94 22.43
C LYS A 241 -13.89 8.21 23.28
N GLN A 242 -15.16 8.58 23.47
CA GLN A 242 -15.55 9.76 24.25
C GLN A 242 -15.26 9.58 25.75
N VAL A 243 -15.56 8.41 26.31
CA VAL A 243 -15.32 8.09 27.73
C VAL A 243 -13.83 8.01 28.04
N THR A 244 -13.04 7.38 27.17
CA THR A 244 -11.58 7.22 27.34
C THR A 244 -10.79 8.45 26.90
N ARG A 245 -11.45 9.46 26.33
CA ARG A 245 -10.83 10.67 25.75
C ARG A 245 -9.71 10.33 24.75
N SER A 246 -9.93 9.29 23.94
CA SER A 246 -8.94 8.80 22.97
C SER A 246 -9.38 9.04 21.52
N THR A 247 -8.61 8.55 20.55
CA THR A 247 -8.95 8.55 19.13
C THR A 247 -9.58 7.22 18.70
N TYR A 248 -10.13 7.17 17.48
CA TYR A 248 -10.63 5.90 16.93
C TYR A 248 -9.52 4.86 16.80
N ASN A 249 -8.34 5.28 16.34
CA ASN A 249 -7.19 4.39 16.19
C ASN A 249 -6.78 3.79 17.53
N ASP A 250 -6.77 4.58 18.61
CA ASP A 250 -6.41 4.08 19.95
C ASP A 250 -7.38 2.98 20.41
N VAL A 251 -8.68 3.14 20.17
CA VAL A 251 -9.69 2.13 20.53
C VAL A 251 -9.50 0.85 19.70
N PHE A 252 -9.20 0.98 18.41
CA PHE A 252 -8.93 -0.17 17.55
C PHE A 252 -7.63 -0.88 17.94
N MET A 253 -6.57 -0.14 18.22
CA MET A 253 -5.28 -0.67 18.65
C MET A 253 -5.39 -1.39 19.99
N ALA A 254 -6.11 -0.82 20.96
CA ALA A 254 -6.39 -1.49 22.23
C ALA A 254 -7.19 -2.78 22.05
N SER A 255 -8.17 -2.78 21.13
CA SER A 255 -8.96 -3.98 20.80
C SER A 255 -8.09 -5.07 20.17
N ILE A 256 -7.21 -4.71 19.25
CA ILE A 256 -6.25 -5.63 18.62
C ILE A 256 -5.28 -6.18 19.67
N ALA A 257 -4.68 -5.32 20.50
CA ALA A 257 -3.76 -5.72 21.56
C ALA A 257 -4.42 -6.71 22.54
N GLY A 258 -5.65 -6.44 22.98
CA GLY A 258 -6.43 -7.34 23.81
C GLY A 258 -6.69 -8.69 23.12
N SER A 259 -7.07 -8.68 21.84
CA SER A 259 -7.33 -9.91 21.08
C SER A 259 -6.09 -10.79 20.91
N ILE A 260 -4.93 -10.18 20.63
CA ILE A 260 -3.65 -10.90 20.50
C ILE A 260 -3.24 -11.46 21.85
N ARG A 261 -3.38 -10.69 22.94
CA ARG A 261 -3.09 -11.16 24.30
C ARG A 261 -3.97 -12.37 24.67
N SER A 262 -5.27 -12.30 24.43
CA SER A 262 -6.20 -13.40 24.67
C SER A 262 -5.85 -14.63 23.82
N TYR A 263 -5.50 -14.44 22.55
CA TYR A 263 -5.06 -15.52 21.67
C TYR A 263 -3.78 -16.18 22.18
N LEU A 264 -2.78 -15.41 22.61
CA LEU A 264 -1.53 -15.95 23.14
C LEU A 264 -1.77 -16.77 24.41
N ILE A 265 -2.62 -16.29 25.34
CA ILE A 265 -2.94 -17.03 26.57
C ILE A 265 -3.69 -18.34 26.27
N ALA A 266 -4.62 -18.32 25.30
CA ALA A 266 -5.42 -19.49 24.96
C ALA A 266 -4.66 -20.54 24.13
N ASN A 267 -3.76 -20.10 23.24
CA ASN A 267 -3.10 -20.97 22.26
C ASN A 267 -1.64 -21.27 22.60
N THR A 268 -1.08 -20.65 23.64
CA THR A 268 0.30 -20.89 24.10
C THR A 268 0.32 -21.08 25.62
N ASN A 269 1.38 -21.72 26.15
CA ASN A 269 1.54 -21.94 27.59
C ASN A 269 2.02 -20.69 28.36
N ILE A 270 1.70 -19.50 27.87
CA ILE A 270 2.19 -18.23 28.41
C ILE A 270 1.07 -17.56 29.20
N ILE A 271 1.21 -17.53 30.53
CA ILE A 271 0.22 -16.95 31.45
C ILE A 271 0.20 -15.42 31.33
N ASN A 272 1.38 -14.80 31.16
CA ASN A 272 1.51 -13.36 30.99
C ASN A 272 2.38 -13.04 29.76
N PRO A 273 1.77 -12.81 28.59
CA PRO A 273 2.50 -12.44 27.39
C PRO A 273 3.29 -11.13 27.59
N PRO A 274 4.52 -11.02 27.06
CA PRO A 274 5.26 -9.76 27.11
C PRO A 274 4.62 -8.71 26.21
N ASP A 275 4.99 -7.45 26.41
CA ASP A 275 4.58 -6.35 25.54
C ASP A 275 5.06 -6.60 24.11
N LEU A 276 4.15 -6.42 23.15
CA LEU A 276 4.40 -6.60 21.73
C LEU A 276 4.50 -5.23 21.06
N THR A 277 5.65 -4.96 20.48
CA THR A 277 5.88 -3.80 19.62
C THR A 277 5.25 -4.03 18.26
N ILE A 278 4.45 -3.08 17.78
CA ILE A 278 3.85 -3.11 16.45
C ILE A 278 4.31 -1.89 15.65
N SER A 279 4.63 -2.10 14.38
CA SER A 279 4.94 -1.00 13.48
C SER A 279 3.69 -0.61 12.70
N ILE A 280 3.27 0.64 12.83
CA ILE A 280 2.09 1.19 12.16
C ILE A 280 2.57 2.30 11.22
N PRO A 281 2.45 2.12 9.90
CA PRO A 281 2.76 3.18 8.95
C PRO A 281 1.68 4.27 9.04
N VAL A 282 2.11 5.53 9.12
CA VAL A 282 1.25 6.70 9.00
C VAL A 282 1.68 7.52 7.79
N ASP A 283 0.70 8.10 7.07
CA ASP A 283 0.99 9.05 6.00
C ASP A 283 1.41 10.39 6.61
N ILE A 284 2.47 10.98 6.08
CA ILE A 284 3.11 12.20 6.60
C ILE A 284 3.04 13.32 5.56
N LYS A 285 2.41 13.07 4.41
CA LYS A 285 2.24 14.09 3.41
C LYS A 285 1.44 15.27 3.96
N PRO A 286 1.96 16.51 3.84
CA PRO A 286 1.14 17.68 4.05
C PRO A 286 0.07 17.69 2.96
N HIS A 287 -1.21 17.65 3.36
CA HIS A 287 -2.32 17.85 2.43
C HIS A 287 -2.45 19.36 2.13
N SER A 288 -1.49 19.94 1.41
CA SER A 288 -1.68 21.21 0.71
C SER A 288 -2.36 20.93 -0.63
N PRO A 289 -3.36 21.71 -1.05
CA PRO A 289 -4.05 21.50 -2.34
C PRO A 289 -3.16 21.78 -3.58
N ILE A 290 -1.87 22.12 -3.40
CA ILE A 290 -0.97 22.59 -4.46
C ILE A 290 0.16 21.57 -4.75
N ASP A 291 0.44 20.61 -3.86
CA ASP A 291 1.57 19.66 -4.01
C ASP A 291 1.13 18.22 -4.35
N SER A 292 -0.11 18.02 -4.81
CA SER A 292 -0.64 16.71 -5.22
C SER A 292 0.14 16.06 -6.37
N ASP A 293 0.91 16.85 -7.12
CA ASP A 293 1.65 16.40 -8.31
C ASP A 293 2.90 15.55 -7.96
N LEU A 294 3.32 15.52 -6.69
CA LEU A 294 4.43 14.69 -6.25
C LEU A 294 3.94 13.30 -5.83
N ILE A 295 3.87 12.41 -6.82
CA ILE A 295 3.75 10.96 -6.65
C ILE A 295 5.09 10.41 -6.10
N GLY A 296 5.33 10.67 -4.81
CA GLY A 296 6.39 10.04 -4.01
C GLY A 296 5.97 10.03 -2.54
N VAL A 297 6.02 8.89 -1.84
CA VAL A 297 5.66 8.80 -0.40
C VAL A 297 6.89 8.57 0.46
N ASN A 298 6.97 9.34 1.56
CA ASN A 298 7.82 9.08 2.71
C ASN A 298 6.93 8.51 3.83
N TYR A 299 7.08 7.21 4.14
CA TYR A 299 6.51 6.63 5.35
C TYR A 299 7.55 6.75 6.48
N VAL A 300 7.11 7.11 7.69
CA VAL A 300 7.89 6.86 8.91
C VAL A 300 7.23 5.71 9.63
N LEU A 301 8.01 4.66 9.88
CA LEU A 301 7.64 3.58 10.78
C LEU A 301 7.87 4.09 12.19
N SER A 302 6.79 4.42 12.91
CA SER A 302 6.92 4.58 14.36
C SER A 302 7.02 3.19 14.98
N ILE A 303 8.07 2.99 15.76
CA ILE A 303 8.24 1.84 16.63
C ILE A 303 7.93 2.39 18.02
N GLU A 304 6.72 2.14 18.51
CA GLU A 304 6.36 2.36 19.92
C GLU A 304 6.31 1.02 20.66
#